data_AF-A0A081ND66-F1
#
_entry.id   AF-A0A081ND66-F1
#
_cell.length_a   1.000
_cell.length_b   1.000
_cell.length_c   1.000
_cell.angle_alpha   90.00
_cell.angle_beta   90.00
_cell.angle_gamma   90.00
#
_symmetry.space_group_name_H-M   'P 1'
#
loop_
_entity.id
_entity.type
_entity.pdbx_description
1 polymer ?
#
loop_
_entity_poly.entity_id
_entity_poly.type
_entity_poly.pdbx_seq_one_letter_code
_entity_poly.pdbx_strand_id
1 'polypeptide(L)'
;MKPRFITMVMATVLSSASVWASDMSTNTSMGDVYVDNSGMTLYTFAKDSDGKSVCEGDCAVKWPPFIAEGKSSEYFASTPGFSKIKRSDGSEQWAKNGMPLYTWFKDKKQGDITGAGVKGVWPLARADDVTVKLYNNGQQRFLVDSQNRTLYTFDKDQQNQSNCYGDCAVKWPPAYVNADLTKDGISNIKVSGGFSIVKRNDDTYQWAYQGQPLYRWFKDKTPGDTTGDGVKNVWHIVSKQP
;
A
#
# COMPACT_ATOMS: atom_id res chain seq x y z
N MET A 1 43.03 -67.86 -13.47
CA MET A 1 41.71 -67.33 -13.89
C MET A 1 41.40 -66.10 -13.05
N LYS A 2 41.00 -64.99 -13.69
CA LYS A 2 41.07 -63.60 -13.19
C LYS A 2 40.04 -63.25 -12.09
N PRO A 3 40.35 -62.34 -11.16
CA PRO A 3 39.40 -61.80 -10.19
C PRO A 3 38.44 -60.82 -10.87
N ARG A 4 37.14 -60.93 -10.59
CA ARG A 4 36.12 -59.99 -11.05
C ARG A 4 36.08 -58.78 -10.11
N PHE A 5 36.44 -57.62 -10.63
CA PHE A 5 36.22 -56.32 -10.00
C PHE A 5 34.73 -55.95 -10.08
N ILE A 6 34.11 -55.63 -8.94
CA ILE A 6 32.77 -55.05 -8.87
C ILE A 6 32.94 -53.53 -9.00
N THR A 7 32.50 -52.97 -10.12
CA THR A 7 32.49 -51.53 -10.37
C THR A 7 31.32 -50.90 -9.60
N MET A 8 31.62 -50.11 -8.58
CA MET A 8 30.63 -49.32 -7.84
C MET A 8 30.35 -48.04 -8.63
N VAL A 9 29.15 -47.92 -9.20
CA VAL A 9 28.69 -46.69 -9.87
C VAL A 9 28.17 -45.75 -8.79
N MET A 10 28.90 -44.66 -8.52
CA MET A 10 28.40 -43.55 -7.71
C MET A 10 27.35 -42.78 -8.52
N ALA A 11 26.08 -42.87 -8.11
CA ALA A 11 25.03 -42.00 -8.59
C ALA A 11 25.17 -40.62 -7.93
N THR A 12 25.52 -39.61 -8.72
CA THR A 12 25.50 -38.21 -8.30
C THR A 12 24.06 -37.72 -8.23
N VAL A 13 23.56 -37.48 -7.02
CA VAL A 13 22.27 -36.82 -6.80
C VAL A 13 22.46 -35.33 -7.06
N LEU A 14 21.94 -34.82 -8.18
CA LEU A 14 21.83 -33.39 -8.44
C LEU A 14 20.72 -32.82 -7.54
N SER A 15 21.10 -32.22 -6.41
CA SER A 15 20.19 -31.37 -5.64
C SER A 15 19.80 -30.17 -6.50
N SER A 16 18.56 -30.16 -6.94
CA SER A 16 17.95 -28.99 -7.57
C SER A 16 17.80 -27.92 -6.49
N ALA A 17 18.60 -26.87 -6.56
CA ALA A 17 18.37 -25.69 -5.73
C ALA A 17 17.04 -25.08 -6.15
N SER A 18 16.01 -25.21 -5.31
CA SER A 18 14.75 -24.50 -5.46
C SER A 18 15.07 -23.01 -5.51
N VAL A 19 14.92 -22.39 -6.67
CA VAL A 19 14.96 -20.94 -6.79
C VAL A 19 13.70 -20.48 -6.09
N TRP A 20 13.82 -20.05 -4.83
CA TRP A 20 12.71 -19.44 -4.11
C TRP A 20 12.23 -18.28 -4.97
N ALA A 21 10.98 -18.34 -5.44
CA ALA A 21 10.31 -17.17 -5.99
C ALA A 21 10.45 -16.09 -4.92
N SER A 22 11.15 -15.01 -5.24
CA SER A 22 11.21 -13.86 -4.33
C SER A 22 9.77 -13.40 -4.16
N ASP A 23 9.33 -13.29 -2.91
CA ASP A 23 8.05 -12.68 -2.61
C ASP A 23 8.09 -11.25 -3.17
N MET A 24 7.24 -10.94 -4.14
CA MET A 24 7.15 -9.61 -4.77
C MET A 24 6.32 -8.65 -3.90
N SER A 25 6.21 -8.98 -2.61
CA SER A 25 5.64 -8.13 -1.58
C SER A 25 6.51 -8.16 -0.32
N THR A 26 6.42 -7.10 0.48
CA THR A 26 7.05 -7.05 1.79
C THR A 26 6.19 -6.29 2.79
N ASN A 27 6.32 -6.67 4.07
CA ASN A 27 5.61 -6.00 5.14
C ASN A 27 6.32 -4.70 5.55
N THR A 28 5.54 -3.64 5.73
CA THR A 28 6.01 -2.35 6.25
C THR A 28 5.18 -1.93 7.46
N SER A 29 5.58 -0.84 8.12
CA SER A 29 4.76 -0.22 9.17
C SER A 29 3.39 0.28 8.70
N MET A 30 3.20 0.37 7.38
CA MET A 30 1.94 0.70 6.74
C MET A 30 1.21 -0.51 6.18
N GLY A 31 1.80 -1.70 6.21
CA GLY A 31 1.24 -2.92 5.66
C GLY A 31 2.04 -3.47 4.50
N ASP A 32 1.49 -4.49 3.86
CA ASP A 32 2.12 -5.18 2.75
C ASP A 32 2.10 -4.30 1.51
N VAL A 33 3.28 -4.17 0.88
CA VAL A 33 3.50 -3.37 -0.32
C VAL A 33 4.18 -4.22 -1.37
N TYR A 34 3.87 -3.97 -2.64
CA TYR A 34 4.62 -4.58 -3.74
C TYR A 34 6.04 -4.04 -3.79
N VAL A 35 6.99 -4.88 -4.21
CA VAL A 35 8.40 -4.53 -4.33
C VAL A 35 8.98 -4.94 -5.70
N ASP A 36 10.08 -4.30 -6.09
CA ASP A 36 10.86 -4.72 -7.26
C ASP A 36 11.77 -5.93 -6.97
N ASN A 37 12.56 -6.35 -7.98
CA ASN A 37 13.52 -7.46 -7.86
C ASN A 37 14.58 -7.28 -6.76
N SER A 38 14.81 -6.05 -6.31
CA SER A 38 15.78 -5.69 -5.27
C SER A 38 15.10 -5.50 -3.91
N GLY A 39 13.80 -5.75 -3.81
CA GLY A 39 13.00 -5.53 -2.60
C GLY A 39 12.63 -4.06 -2.37
N MET A 40 12.84 -3.16 -3.32
CA MET A 40 12.46 -1.74 -3.16
C MET A 40 10.96 -1.56 -3.34
N THR A 41 10.34 -0.78 -2.44
CA THR A 41 8.92 -0.49 -2.46
C THR A 41 8.47 0.15 -3.77
N LEU A 42 7.34 -0.35 -4.29
CA LEU A 42 6.67 0.24 -5.44
C LEU A 42 5.61 1.26 -5.01
N TYR A 43 5.47 2.29 -5.83
CA TYR A 43 4.56 3.42 -5.64
C TYR A 43 3.70 3.62 -6.90
N THR A 44 2.55 4.27 -6.73
CA THR A 44 1.79 4.82 -7.86
C THR A 44 1.83 6.36 -7.81
N PHE A 45 1.43 7.01 -8.89
CA PHE A 45 1.40 8.46 -8.97
C PHE A 45 -0.03 8.97 -9.22
N ALA A 46 -0.57 9.74 -8.28
CA ALA A 46 -1.96 10.20 -8.35
C ALA A 46 -2.25 11.18 -9.50
N LYS A 47 -1.22 11.70 -10.17
CA LYS A 47 -1.38 12.54 -11.37
C LYS A 47 -1.38 11.74 -12.68
N ASP A 48 -1.02 10.47 -12.62
CA ASP A 48 -1.16 9.58 -13.77
C ASP A 48 -2.63 9.27 -14.03
N SER A 49 -2.94 8.96 -15.29
CA SER A 49 -4.23 8.42 -15.67
C SER A 49 -4.11 6.94 -15.97
N ASP A 50 -5.24 6.24 -16.06
CA ASP A 50 -5.27 4.84 -16.44
C ASP A 50 -4.45 4.59 -17.72
N GLY A 51 -3.50 3.65 -17.65
CA GLY A 51 -2.66 3.26 -18.76
C GLY A 51 -1.60 4.28 -19.20
N LYS A 52 -1.42 5.41 -18.50
CA LYS A 52 -0.55 6.51 -18.95
C LYS A 52 0.17 7.24 -17.82
N SER A 53 1.51 7.25 -17.92
CA SER A 53 2.40 8.05 -17.08
C SER A 53 2.51 9.49 -17.59
N VAL A 54 2.43 10.46 -16.68
CA VAL A 54 2.88 11.85 -16.90
C VAL A 54 4.22 12.15 -16.24
N CYS A 55 4.80 11.19 -15.51
CA CYS A 55 6.10 11.32 -14.87
C CYS A 55 7.23 11.02 -15.87
N GLU A 56 7.80 12.07 -16.45
CA GLU A 56 8.91 12.02 -17.41
C GLU A 56 10.06 12.95 -16.97
N GLY A 57 11.24 12.81 -17.59
CA GLY A 57 12.41 13.67 -17.31
C GLY A 57 12.83 13.66 -15.84
N ASP A 58 12.98 14.83 -15.22
CA ASP A 58 13.36 14.98 -13.80
C ASP A 58 12.43 14.25 -12.83
N CYS A 59 11.15 14.07 -13.20
CA CYS A 59 10.24 13.26 -12.40
C CYS A 59 10.72 11.81 -12.37
N ALA A 60 11.02 11.23 -13.54
CA ALA A 60 11.48 9.85 -13.68
C ALA A 60 12.89 9.62 -13.09
N VAL A 61 13.71 10.67 -12.96
CA VAL A 61 15.00 10.57 -12.23
C VAL A 61 14.77 10.34 -10.75
N LYS A 62 13.79 11.01 -10.14
CA LYS A 62 13.48 10.88 -8.71
C LYS A 62 12.55 9.69 -8.44
N TRP A 63 11.66 9.39 -9.37
CA TRP A 63 10.71 8.30 -9.34
C TRP A 63 10.96 7.39 -10.54
N PRO A 64 12.00 6.55 -10.51
CA PRO A 64 12.29 5.67 -11.63
C PRO A 64 11.09 4.77 -11.97
N PRO A 65 10.69 4.68 -13.25
CA PRO A 65 9.61 3.78 -13.65
C PRO A 65 10.03 2.33 -13.41
N PHE A 66 9.11 1.52 -12.91
CA PHE A 66 9.32 0.09 -12.79
C PHE A 66 9.12 -0.60 -14.15
N ILE A 67 10.22 -0.72 -14.89
CA ILE A 67 10.22 -1.25 -16.26
C ILE A 67 9.79 -2.72 -16.25
N ALA A 68 8.97 -3.08 -17.25
CA ALA A 68 8.38 -4.39 -17.42
C ALA A 68 9.34 -5.41 -18.06
N GLU A 69 10.50 -5.57 -17.42
CA GLU A 69 11.58 -6.45 -17.84
C GLU A 69 12.20 -7.22 -16.66
N GLY A 70 13.13 -8.14 -16.96
CA GLY A 70 13.86 -8.90 -15.94
C GLY A 70 13.04 -9.99 -15.25
N LYS A 71 13.63 -10.55 -14.18
CA LYS A 71 13.17 -11.80 -13.54
C LYS A 71 11.77 -11.72 -12.94
N SER A 72 11.37 -10.58 -12.40
CA SER A 72 10.01 -10.37 -11.84
C SER A 72 8.91 -10.34 -12.89
N SER A 73 9.23 -10.24 -14.18
CA SER A 73 8.22 -10.06 -15.23
C SER A 73 7.22 -11.20 -15.30
N GLU A 74 7.64 -12.44 -15.03
CA GLU A 74 6.74 -13.60 -15.02
C GLU A 74 5.72 -13.52 -13.87
N TYR A 75 6.16 -13.10 -12.67
CA TYR A 75 5.28 -12.89 -11.53
C TYR A 75 4.25 -11.81 -11.84
N PHE A 76 4.68 -10.63 -12.28
CA PHE A 76 3.76 -9.52 -12.54
C PHE A 76 2.84 -9.82 -13.73
N ALA A 77 3.32 -10.50 -14.77
CA ALA A 77 2.47 -10.91 -15.90
C ALA A 77 1.36 -11.89 -15.50
N SER A 78 1.60 -12.75 -14.51
CA SER A 78 0.63 -13.75 -14.03
C SER A 78 -0.23 -13.27 -12.86
N THR A 79 0.10 -12.13 -12.25
CA THR A 79 -0.60 -11.61 -11.07
C THR A 79 -1.81 -10.75 -11.47
N PRO A 80 -3.02 -11.02 -10.94
CA PRO A 80 -4.21 -10.26 -11.28
C PRO A 80 -4.11 -8.74 -11.05
N GLY A 81 -4.58 -8.00 -12.05
CA GLY A 81 -4.62 -6.54 -12.03
C GLY A 81 -3.29 -5.87 -12.34
N PHE A 82 -2.22 -6.61 -12.67
CA PHE A 82 -1.03 -6.02 -13.28
C PHE A 82 -1.19 -5.96 -14.80
N SER A 83 -0.67 -4.89 -15.39
CA SER A 83 -0.65 -4.67 -16.83
C SER A 83 0.62 -3.93 -17.24
N LYS A 84 0.90 -3.88 -18.54
CA LYS A 84 1.99 -3.08 -19.09
C LYS A 84 1.44 -1.84 -19.75
N ILE A 85 2.14 -0.72 -19.58
CA ILE A 85 1.89 0.51 -20.32
C ILE A 85 3.12 0.84 -21.17
N LYS A 86 2.89 1.43 -22.35
CA LYS A 86 3.98 1.90 -23.21
C LYS A 86 4.27 3.35 -22.89
N ARG A 87 5.52 3.66 -22.55
CA ARG A 87 6.01 5.02 -22.28
C ARG A 87 6.34 5.74 -23.58
N SER A 88 6.55 7.06 -23.47
CA SER A 88 6.85 7.94 -24.61
C SER A 88 8.20 7.62 -25.28
N ASP A 89 9.16 7.10 -24.52
CA ASP A 89 10.47 6.62 -25.00
C ASP A 89 10.43 5.21 -25.60
N GLY A 90 9.26 4.56 -25.61
CA GLY A 90 9.05 3.22 -26.14
C GLY A 90 9.25 2.08 -25.15
N SER A 91 9.75 2.35 -23.94
CA SER A 91 9.86 1.33 -22.88
C SER A 91 8.49 0.89 -22.37
N GLU A 92 8.41 -0.34 -21.84
CA GLU A 92 7.22 -0.85 -21.17
C GLU A 92 7.38 -0.70 -19.66
N GLN A 93 6.37 -0.22 -18.96
CA GLN A 93 6.35 -0.07 -17.50
C GLN A 93 5.19 -0.87 -16.91
N TRP A 94 5.44 -1.53 -15.78
CA TRP A 94 4.38 -2.21 -15.03
C TRP A 94 3.41 -1.20 -14.43
N ALA A 95 2.12 -1.56 -14.46
CA ALA A 95 1.04 -0.82 -13.83
C ALA A 95 0.21 -1.77 -12.96
N LYS A 96 -0.33 -1.26 -11.85
CA LYS A 96 -1.30 -1.97 -11.00
C LYS A 96 -2.66 -1.30 -11.11
N ASN A 97 -3.66 -2.05 -11.55
CA ASN A 97 -5.02 -1.59 -11.81
C ASN A 97 -5.01 -0.32 -12.68
N GLY A 98 -4.18 -0.31 -13.73
CA GLY A 98 -4.05 0.83 -14.63
C GLY A 98 -3.06 1.92 -14.21
N MET A 99 -2.64 1.94 -12.94
CA MET A 99 -1.76 2.97 -12.41
C MET A 99 -0.28 2.58 -12.57
N PRO A 100 0.54 3.37 -13.30
CA PRO A 100 1.95 3.07 -13.50
C PRO A 100 2.73 2.98 -12.19
N LEU A 101 3.68 2.04 -12.12
CA LEU A 101 4.46 1.74 -10.91
C LEU A 101 5.86 2.33 -10.97
N TYR A 102 6.32 2.85 -9.84
CA TYR A 102 7.60 3.53 -9.70
C TYR A 102 8.35 3.05 -8.46
N THR A 103 9.66 3.15 -8.49
CA THR A 103 10.50 3.12 -7.28
C THR A 103 10.82 4.55 -6.82
N TRP A 104 11.43 4.70 -5.65
CA TRP A 104 11.82 5.99 -5.10
C TRP A 104 13.33 6.07 -4.86
N PHE A 105 13.99 7.10 -5.40
CA PHE A 105 15.46 7.17 -5.41
C PHE A 105 16.12 7.24 -4.01
N LYS A 106 15.36 7.61 -2.96
CA LYS A 106 15.88 7.66 -1.58
C LYS A 106 15.62 6.39 -0.78
N ASP A 107 14.81 5.46 -1.27
CA ASP A 107 14.73 4.14 -0.64
C ASP A 107 16.06 3.40 -0.88
N LYS A 108 16.59 2.76 0.16
CA LYS A 108 17.92 2.11 0.15
C LYS A 108 17.89 0.67 0.60
N LYS A 109 16.88 0.27 1.36
CA LYS A 109 16.70 -1.11 1.83
C LYS A 109 15.25 -1.54 1.67
N GLN A 110 15.05 -2.85 1.65
CA GLN A 110 13.73 -3.45 1.62
C GLN A 110 12.86 -2.94 2.77
N GLY A 111 11.62 -2.60 2.44
CA GLY A 111 10.65 -2.04 3.39
C GLY A 111 10.80 -0.54 3.67
N ASP A 112 11.77 0.15 3.07
CA ASP A 112 11.79 1.61 3.08
C ASP A 112 10.54 2.15 2.34
N ILE A 113 9.89 3.13 2.97
CA ILE A 113 8.71 3.81 2.42
C ILE A 113 8.90 5.33 2.39
N THR A 114 10.14 5.80 2.21
CA THR A 114 10.48 7.21 2.46
C THR A 114 9.80 8.17 1.46
N GLY A 115 9.41 7.65 0.29
CA GLY A 115 8.63 8.36 -0.73
C GLY A 115 7.13 8.44 -0.42
N ALA A 116 6.61 7.66 0.51
CA ALA A 116 5.18 7.55 0.74
C ALA A 116 4.57 8.91 1.11
N GLY A 117 3.53 9.28 0.35
CA GLY A 117 2.75 10.49 0.59
C GLY A 117 3.43 11.79 0.20
N VAL A 118 4.60 11.79 -0.44
CA VAL A 118 5.29 13.02 -0.89
C VAL A 118 4.30 13.93 -1.64
N LYS A 119 4.07 15.14 -1.13
CA LYS A 119 3.09 16.13 -1.66
C LYS A 119 1.66 15.59 -1.80
N GLY A 120 1.30 14.51 -1.10
CA GLY A 120 -0.01 13.87 -1.15
C GLY A 120 -0.32 13.10 -2.45
N VAL A 121 0.67 12.88 -3.32
CA VAL A 121 0.44 12.33 -4.67
C VAL A 121 1.19 11.03 -4.97
N TRP A 122 2.01 10.53 -4.03
CA TRP A 122 2.79 9.30 -4.18
C TRP A 122 2.35 8.22 -3.18
N PRO A 123 1.18 7.60 -3.36
CA PRO A 123 0.77 6.49 -2.51
C PRO A 123 1.58 5.21 -2.77
N LEU A 124 1.69 4.39 -1.73
CA LEU A 124 2.25 3.04 -1.81
C LEU A 124 1.41 2.18 -2.77
N ALA A 125 2.08 1.35 -3.57
CA ALA A 125 1.42 0.26 -4.27
C ALA A 125 1.19 -0.89 -3.27
N ARG A 126 0.09 -0.81 -2.52
CA ARG A 126 -0.24 -1.79 -1.49
C ARG A 126 -0.55 -3.15 -2.10
N ALA A 127 -0.13 -4.21 -1.41
CA ALA A 127 -0.42 -5.62 -1.73
C ALA A 127 -1.60 -6.18 -0.91
N ASP A 128 -2.27 -5.33 -0.13
CA ASP A 128 -3.51 -5.60 0.59
C ASP A 128 -4.64 -4.66 0.12
N ASP A 129 -5.82 -4.76 0.73
CA ASP A 129 -7.02 -4.06 0.30
C ASP A 129 -7.28 -2.74 1.06
N VAL A 130 -6.34 -2.31 1.90
CA VAL A 130 -6.48 -1.09 2.70
C VAL A 130 -6.36 0.14 1.80
N THR A 131 -7.39 0.99 1.79
CA THR A 131 -7.44 2.20 0.94
C THR A 131 -6.91 3.47 1.61
N VAL A 132 -6.50 3.36 2.87
CA VAL A 132 -5.89 4.45 3.64
C VAL A 132 -4.47 4.71 3.14
N LYS A 133 -4.15 5.98 2.92
CA LYS A 133 -2.86 6.44 2.39
C LYS A 133 -2.09 7.24 3.44
N LEU A 134 -0.80 7.45 3.17
CA LEU A 134 -0.01 8.49 3.82
C LEU A 134 -0.08 9.78 3.02
N TYR A 135 -0.16 10.90 3.73
CA TYR A 135 0.04 12.24 3.21
C TYR A 135 1.26 12.85 3.90
N ASN A 136 2.16 13.47 3.12
CA ASN A 136 3.34 14.17 3.62
C ASN A 136 3.26 15.65 3.22
N ASN A 137 3.10 16.53 4.21
CA ASN A 137 3.04 17.98 4.02
C ASN A 137 4.41 18.67 4.11
N GLY A 138 5.50 17.91 4.25
CA GLY A 138 6.86 18.39 4.43
C GLY A 138 7.30 18.53 5.89
N GLN A 139 6.36 18.50 6.85
CA GLN A 139 6.65 18.55 8.29
C GLN A 139 6.39 17.20 8.97
N GLN A 140 5.29 16.54 8.61
CA GLN A 140 4.90 15.26 9.16
C GLN A 140 4.21 14.39 8.10
N ARG A 141 4.16 13.08 8.36
CA ARG A 141 3.27 12.17 7.64
C ARG A 141 2.06 11.84 8.48
N PHE A 142 0.89 11.73 7.86
CA PHE A 142 -0.34 11.33 8.55
C PHE A 142 -1.27 10.54 7.63
N LEU A 143 -2.23 9.84 8.23
CA LEU A 143 -3.19 9.04 7.48
C LEU A 143 -4.26 9.90 6.82
N VAL A 144 -4.59 9.56 5.58
CA VAL A 144 -5.68 10.16 4.81
C VAL A 144 -6.53 9.09 4.12
N ASP A 145 -7.80 9.40 3.84
CA ASP A 145 -8.65 8.55 3.01
C ASP A 145 -8.22 8.54 1.53
N SER A 146 -8.92 7.76 0.70
CA SER A 146 -8.68 7.70 -0.76
C SER A 146 -8.79 9.08 -1.44
N GLN A 147 -9.49 10.03 -0.85
CA GLN A 147 -9.69 11.41 -1.34
C GLN A 147 -8.70 12.41 -0.71
N ASN A 148 -7.66 11.94 -0.01
CA ASN A 148 -6.69 12.77 0.70
C ASN A 148 -7.27 13.61 1.86
N ARG A 149 -8.40 13.21 2.45
CA ARG A 149 -8.90 13.83 3.70
C ARG A 149 -8.25 13.19 4.91
N THR A 150 -7.78 14.01 5.83
CA THR A 150 -7.11 13.60 7.07
C THR A 150 -7.99 12.70 7.91
N LEU A 151 -7.34 11.66 8.47
CA LEU A 151 -7.97 10.70 9.36
C LEU A 151 -7.55 10.92 10.80
N TYR A 152 -8.53 10.82 11.68
CA TYR A 152 -8.42 11.09 13.11
C TYR A 152 -8.92 9.89 13.92
N THR A 153 -8.45 9.78 15.15
CA THR A 153 -8.99 8.87 16.16
C THR A 153 -9.70 9.64 17.27
N PHE A 154 -10.49 8.92 18.06
CA PHE A 154 -11.30 9.48 19.14
C PHE A 154 -10.98 8.78 20.46
N ASP A 155 -10.54 9.53 21.47
CA ASP A 155 -10.12 8.97 22.76
C ASP A 155 -11.22 8.23 23.51
N LYS A 156 -12.49 8.53 23.20
CA LYS A 156 -13.62 7.86 23.84
C LYS A 156 -14.00 6.56 23.16
N ASP A 157 -13.40 6.20 22.03
CA ASP A 157 -13.63 4.90 21.42
C ASP A 157 -13.00 3.77 22.24
N GLN A 158 -13.53 2.57 22.06
CA GLN A 158 -12.96 1.35 22.63
C GLN A 158 -12.21 0.59 21.53
N GLN A 159 -11.39 -0.38 21.94
CA GLN A 159 -10.64 -1.20 20.99
C GLN A 159 -11.59 -1.91 20.01
N ASN A 160 -11.42 -1.63 18.73
CA ASN A 160 -12.25 -2.09 17.61
C ASN A 160 -13.75 -1.73 17.74
N GLN A 161 -14.10 -0.65 18.44
CA GLN A 161 -15.48 -0.22 18.60
C GLN A 161 -15.61 1.31 18.63
N SER A 162 -16.42 1.84 17.72
CA SER A 162 -16.79 3.27 17.69
C SER A 162 -17.82 3.57 18.78
N ASN A 163 -17.66 4.70 19.47
CA ASN A 163 -18.63 5.37 20.33
C ASN A 163 -19.20 6.64 19.69
N CYS A 164 -18.83 6.92 18.43
CA CYS A 164 -19.27 8.09 17.67
C CYS A 164 -20.40 7.74 16.71
N TYR A 165 -21.63 8.08 17.12
CA TYR A 165 -22.87 7.91 16.37
C TYR A 165 -23.73 9.18 16.41
N GLY A 166 -24.79 9.25 15.59
CA GLY A 166 -25.68 10.41 15.53
C GLY A 166 -24.94 11.71 15.21
N ASP A 167 -25.20 12.77 15.98
CA ASP A 167 -24.56 14.08 15.82
C ASP A 167 -23.02 14.02 15.88
N CYS A 168 -22.46 13.06 16.61
CA CYS A 168 -21.02 12.84 16.60
C CYS A 168 -20.56 12.48 15.19
N ALA A 169 -21.17 11.48 14.55
CA ALA A 169 -20.82 11.01 13.22
C ALA A 169 -21.13 12.03 12.11
N VAL A 170 -22.05 12.99 12.34
CA VAL A 170 -22.26 14.12 11.42
C VAL A 170 -21.04 15.04 11.39
N LYS A 171 -20.47 15.35 12.57
CA LYS A 171 -19.27 16.19 12.69
C LYS A 171 -17.98 15.44 12.42
N TRP A 172 -17.98 14.15 12.75
CA TRP A 172 -16.87 13.24 12.56
C TRP A 172 -17.29 12.06 11.68
N PRO A 173 -17.48 12.27 10.36
CA PRO A 173 -17.88 11.19 9.48
C PRO A 173 -16.92 10.00 9.55
N PRO A 174 -17.39 8.78 9.82
CA PRO A 174 -16.55 7.60 9.77
C PRO A 174 -15.80 7.47 8.44
N ALA A 175 -14.57 6.99 8.49
CA ALA A 175 -13.81 6.58 7.32
C ALA A 175 -14.29 5.18 6.89
N TYR A 176 -15.39 5.14 6.16
CA TYR A 176 -16.01 3.88 5.73
C TYR A 176 -15.10 3.07 4.79
N VAL A 177 -15.18 1.75 4.94
CA VAL A 177 -14.70 0.80 3.92
C VAL A 177 -15.61 0.93 2.70
N ASN A 178 -15.03 1.00 1.49
CA ASN A 178 -15.81 1.12 0.27
C ASN A 178 -16.72 -0.12 0.09
N ALA A 179 -17.99 0.11 -0.24
CA ALA A 179 -18.97 -0.95 -0.51
C ALA A 179 -18.47 -1.96 -1.56
N ASP A 180 -17.74 -1.49 -2.58
CA ASP A 180 -17.17 -2.36 -3.63
C ASP A 180 -16.17 -3.37 -3.09
N LEU A 181 -15.46 -3.07 -1.99
CA LEU A 181 -14.56 -4.02 -1.33
C LEU A 181 -15.33 -5.05 -0.51
N THR A 182 -16.51 -4.69 -0.01
CA THR A 182 -17.32 -5.55 0.85
C THR A 182 -18.28 -6.46 0.09
N LYS A 183 -18.48 -6.24 -1.22
CA LYS A 183 -19.47 -6.94 -2.05
C LYS A 183 -19.28 -8.46 -2.07
N ASP A 184 -18.03 -8.91 -1.99
CA ASP A 184 -17.66 -10.33 -2.02
C ASP A 184 -17.50 -10.91 -0.60
N GLY A 185 -17.88 -10.16 0.44
CA GLY A 185 -17.80 -10.56 1.84
C GLY A 185 -16.58 -10.00 2.58
N ILE A 186 -16.81 -9.53 3.81
CA ILE A 186 -15.80 -8.85 4.63
C ILE A 186 -14.56 -9.72 4.94
N SER A 187 -14.74 -11.04 5.01
CA SER A 187 -13.65 -11.99 5.28
C SER A 187 -12.63 -12.11 4.14
N ASN A 188 -12.97 -11.62 2.95
CA ASN A 188 -12.09 -11.66 1.79
C ASN A 188 -11.17 -10.43 1.69
N ILE A 189 -11.40 -9.42 2.54
CA ILE A 189 -10.59 -8.20 2.55
C ILE A 189 -9.28 -8.49 3.30
N LYS A 190 -8.17 -8.36 2.59
CA LYS A 190 -6.82 -8.47 3.15
C LYS A 190 -6.46 -7.17 3.85
N VAL A 191 -6.09 -7.28 5.13
CA VAL A 191 -5.66 -6.15 5.94
C VAL A 191 -4.33 -6.47 6.62
N SER A 192 -3.43 -5.50 6.64
CA SER A 192 -2.11 -5.63 7.26
C SER A 192 -1.67 -4.29 7.85
N GLY A 193 -0.45 -4.20 8.41
CA GLY A 193 0.12 -2.91 8.83
C GLY A 193 -0.55 -2.24 10.03
N GLY A 194 -1.22 -3.03 10.88
CA GLY A 194 -1.99 -2.52 12.02
C GLY A 194 -3.35 -1.96 11.64
N PHE A 195 -3.78 -2.06 10.38
CA PHE A 195 -5.15 -1.75 9.99
C PHE A 195 -6.10 -2.89 10.34
N SER A 196 -7.32 -2.52 10.69
CA SER A 196 -8.43 -3.44 10.91
C SER A 196 -9.74 -2.83 10.40
N ILE A 197 -10.81 -3.63 10.44
CA ILE A 197 -12.14 -3.21 10.04
C ILE A 197 -13.08 -3.37 11.23
N VAL A 198 -13.81 -2.31 11.55
CA VAL A 198 -14.81 -2.27 12.61
C VAL A 198 -16.19 -2.36 11.96
N LYS A 199 -16.96 -3.38 12.33
CA LYS A 199 -18.40 -3.42 12.01
C LYS A 199 -19.12 -2.43 12.92
N ARG A 200 -19.90 -1.54 12.32
CA ARG A 200 -20.71 -0.54 13.03
C ARG A 200 -22.11 -1.08 13.29
N ASN A 201 -22.85 -0.42 14.18
CA ASN A 201 -24.24 -0.78 14.52
C ASN A 201 -25.27 -0.45 13.43
N ASP A 202 -24.87 0.32 12.42
CA ASP A 202 -25.64 0.67 11.24
C ASP A 202 -25.36 -0.28 10.06
N ASP A 203 -24.76 -1.44 10.35
CA ASP A 203 -24.31 -2.48 9.39
C ASP A 203 -23.27 -2.01 8.36
N THR A 204 -22.71 -0.81 8.51
CA THR A 204 -21.56 -0.35 7.72
C THR A 204 -20.24 -0.81 8.32
N TYR A 205 -19.16 -0.67 7.55
CA TYR A 205 -17.80 -1.02 7.96
C TYR A 205 -16.91 0.22 7.94
N GLN A 206 -16.07 0.37 8.96
CA GLN A 206 -15.17 1.51 9.13
C GLN A 206 -13.73 1.03 9.25
N TRP A 207 -12.80 1.73 8.60
CA TRP A 207 -11.38 1.50 8.79
C TRP A 207 -10.96 1.85 10.21
N ALA A 208 -10.10 1.03 10.79
CA ALA A 208 -9.46 1.30 12.07
C ALA A 208 -7.94 1.16 11.92
N TYR A 209 -7.20 1.87 12.77
CA TYR A 209 -5.75 1.79 12.86
C TYR A 209 -5.35 1.51 14.31
N GLN A 210 -4.56 0.45 14.52
CA GLN A 210 -4.16 -0.02 15.85
C GLN A 210 -5.37 -0.19 16.81
N GLY A 211 -6.48 -0.68 16.26
CA GLY A 211 -7.73 -0.87 16.99
C GLY A 211 -8.56 0.39 17.22
N GLN A 212 -8.13 1.57 16.79
CA GLN A 212 -8.90 2.81 16.91
C GLN A 212 -9.66 3.10 15.61
N PRO A 213 -11.00 3.26 15.64
CA PRO A 213 -11.77 3.64 14.46
C PRO A 213 -11.31 4.99 13.88
N LEU A 214 -11.26 5.09 12.55
CA LEU A 214 -10.79 6.28 11.85
C LEU A 214 -11.95 7.16 11.38
N TYR A 215 -11.84 8.46 11.57
CA TYR A 215 -12.86 9.43 11.21
C TYR A 215 -12.27 10.56 10.38
N ARG A 216 -13.15 11.25 9.67
CA ARG A 216 -12.86 12.51 8.99
C ARG A 216 -13.43 13.66 9.81
N TRP A 217 -12.93 14.87 9.59
CA TRP A 217 -13.47 16.06 10.21
C TRP A 217 -14.31 16.86 9.21
N PHE A 218 -15.56 17.21 9.58
CA PHE A 218 -16.48 17.86 8.64
C PHE A 218 -16.02 19.25 8.15
N LYS A 219 -15.11 19.91 8.86
CA LYS A 219 -14.56 21.21 8.44
C LYS A 219 -13.32 21.10 7.54
N ASP A 220 -12.69 19.94 7.44
CA ASP A 220 -11.61 19.73 6.48
C ASP A 220 -12.21 19.68 5.07
N LYS A 221 -11.77 20.60 4.21
CA LYS A 221 -12.29 20.79 2.84
C LYS A 221 -11.24 20.51 1.78
N THR A 222 -9.98 20.76 2.08
CA THR A 222 -8.88 20.59 1.12
C THR A 222 -7.98 19.41 1.52
N PRO A 223 -7.35 18.74 0.53
CA PRO A 223 -6.39 17.68 0.80
C PRO A 223 -5.28 18.09 1.76
N GLY A 224 -5.19 17.40 2.89
CA GLY A 224 -4.19 17.67 3.93
C GLY A 224 -4.60 18.72 4.97
N ASP A 225 -5.84 19.24 4.96
CA ASP A 225 -6.36 20.01 6.10
C ASP A 225 -6.29 19.15 7.37
N THR A 226 -5.78 19.70 8.47
CA THR A 226 -5.67 19.00 9.76
C THR A 226 -6.45 19.70 10.88
N THR A 227 -7.53 20.40 10.55
CA THR A 227 -8.21 21.32 11.48
C THR A 227 -9.04 20.62 12.57
N GLY A 228 -9.16 19.30 12.49
CA GLY A 228 -9.78 18.46 13.51
C GLY A 228 -8.84 18.12 14.67
N ASP A 229 -7.54 18.28 14.49
CA ASP A 229 -6.57 17.86 15.51
C ASP A 229 -6.75 18.68 16.81
N GLY A 230 -6.74 17.98 17.94
CA GLY A 230 -6.93 18.58 19.27
C GLY A 230 -8.34 19.11 19.55
N VAL A 231 -9.34 18.89 18.68
CA VAL A 231 -10.71 19.35 18.94
C VAL A 231 -11.19 18.76 20.27
N LYS A 232 -11.56 19.62 21.21
CA LYS A 232 -11.96 19.24 22.59
C LYS A 232 -10.93 18.38 23.34
N ASN A 233 -9.67 18.40 22.92
CA ASN A 233 -8.58 17.58 23.47
C ASN A 233 -8.83 16.07 23.47
N VAL A 234 -9.70 15.56 22.58
CA VAL A 234 -10.07 14.13 22.52
C VAL A 234 -10.03 13.56 21.09
N TRP A 235 -9.66 14.37 20.12
CA TRP A 235 -9.55 14.00 18.71
C TRP A 235 -8.13 14.23 18.25
N HIS A 236 -7.51 13.20 17.68
CA HIS A 236 -6.10 13.23 17.34
C HIS A 236 -5.87 12.78 15.91
N ILE A 237 -5.04 13.53 15.19
CA ILE A 237 -4.54 13.10 13.89
C ILE A 237 -3.70 11.83 14.04
N VAL A 238 -3.83 10.88 13.11
CA VAL A 238 -2.98 9.69 13.08
C VAL A 238 -1.67 10.00 12.37
N SER A 239 -0.71 10.54 13.11
CA SER A 239 0.61 10.89 12.59
C SER A 239 1.59 9.71 12.59
N LYS A 240 2.50 9.73 11.62
CA LYS A 240 3.69 8.90 11.53
C LYS A 240 4.90 9.81 11.55
N GLN A 241 5.83 9.51 12.45
CA GLN A 241 7.12 10.20 12.47
C GLN A 241 7.81 10.06 11.10
N PRO A 242 8.55 11.08 10.64
CA PRO A 242 9.23 11.10 9.33
C PRO A 242 10.19 9.93 9.09
#